data_AF-A0A3E0W500-F1
#
_entry.id   AF-A0A3E0W500-F1
#
_cell.length_a   1.000
_cell.length_b   1.000
_cell.length_c   1.000
_cell.angle_alpha   90.00
_cell.angle_beta   90.00
_cell.angle_gamma   90.00
#
_symmetry.space_group_name_H-M   'P 1'
#
loop_
_entity.id
_entity.type
_entity.pdbx_description
1 polymer ?
#
loop_
_entity_poly.entity_id
_entity_poly.type
_entity_poly.pdbx_seq_one_letter_code
_entity_poly.pdbx_strand_id
1 'polypeptide(L)'
;MPTIVVEVMPKAELLDPQGKAVAGALSRQGRSEITGVRVGKRFEIEVAGPADDAILAEVAALADELLANLVIEDVISVHFAGADGFGLDAAADFASGNVTTDTSFDEASTPEAQAEIREGLS
;
A
#
# COMPACT_ATOMS: atom_id res chain seq x y z
N MET A 1 15.63 -19.01 12.81
CA MET A 1 15.98 -17.59 12.60
C MET A 1 14.67 -16.84 12.70
N PRO A 2 14.51 -15.92 13.66
CA PRO A 2 13.27 -15.15 13.75
C PRO A 2 13.09 -14.26 12.50
N THR A 3 11.83 -14.11 12.10
CA THR A 3 11.43 -13.24 10.98
C THR A 3 10.67 -12.06 11.57
N ILE A 4 11.03 -10.85 11.15
CA ILE A 4 10.31 -9.61 11.45
C ILE A 4 9.58 -9.18 10.19
N VAL A 5 8.32 -8.83 10.35
CA VAL A 5 7.45 -8.30 9.31
C VAL A 5 7.37 -6.79 9.50
N VAL A 6 7.61 -6.06 8.41
CA VAL A 6 7.41 -4.62 8.34
C VAL A 6 6.36 -4.32 7.28
N GLU A 7 5.38 -3.49 7.62
CA GLU A 7 4.32 -3.08 6.71
C GLU A 7 4.40 -1.56 6.51
N VAL A 8 4.41 -1.15 5.24
CA VAL A 8 4.50 0.24 4.82
C VAL A 8 3.30 0.55 3.94
N MET A 9 2.62 1.66 4.23
CA MET A 9 1.49 2.14 3.46
C MET A 9 1.76 3.55 2.94
N PRO A 10 1.22 3.93 1.77
CA PRO A 10 1.14 5.34 1.41
C PRO A 10 0.46 6.14 2.53
N LYS A 11 0.83 7.41 2.73
CA LYS A 11 0.17 8.26 3.73
C LYS A 11 -1.32 8.32 3.47
N ALA A 12 -2.12 8.33 4.53
CA ALA A 12 -3.58 8.40 4.41
C ALA A 12 -4.03 9.66 3.62
N GLU A 13 -3.28 10.75 3.70
CA GLU A 13 -3.51 12.03 3.00
C GLU A 13 -3.16 12.02 1.51
N LEU A 14 -2.52 10.96 1.01
CA LEU A 14 -2.14 10.84 -0.39
C LEU A 14 -3.05 9.90 -1.16
N LEU A 15 -3.28 10.25 -2.41
CA LEU A 15 -3.96 9.37 -3.35
C LEU A 15 -3.14 8.09 -3.54
N ASP A 16 -3.80 6.93 -3.50
CA ASP A 16 -3.25 5.63 -3.86
C ASP A 16 -3.83 5.18 -5.23
N PRO A 17 -3.15 5.49 -6.36
CA PRO A 17 -3.61 5.08 -7.68
C PRO A 17 -3.72 3.57 -7.85
N GLN A 18 -2.88 2.79 -7.14
CA GLN A 18 -2.89 1.33 -7.22
C GLN A 18 -4.12 0.78 -6.52
N GLY A 19 -4.41 1.25 -5.31
CA GLY A 19 -5.65 0.95 -4.60
C GLY A 19 -6.89 1.32 -5.41
N LYS A 20 -6.91 2.51 -6.03
CA LYS A 20 -8.01 2.92 -6.91
C LYS A 20 -8.19 1.96 -8.10
N ALA A 21 -7.10 1.55 -8.74
CA ALA A 21 -7.16 0.63 -9.87
C ALA A 21 -7.74 -0.74 -9.46
N VAL A 22 -7.34 -1.27 -8.30
CA VAL A 22 -7.86 -2.53 -7.77
C VAL A 22 -9.35 -2.41 -7.39
N ALA A 23 -9.74 -1.36 -6.67
CA ALA A 23 -11.14 -1.10 -6.33
C ALA A 23 -12.03 -0.99 -7.59
N GLY A 24 -11.56 -0.27 -8.61
CA GLY A 24 -12.25 -0.18 -9.90
C GLY A 24 -12.39 -1.53 -10.61
N ALA A 25 -11.37 -2.39 -10.54
CA ALA A 25 -11.43 -3.74 -11.09
C ALA A 25 -12.47 -4.62 -10.36
N LEU A 26 -12.52 -4.55 -9.03
CA LEU A 26 -13.47 -5.29 -8.20
C LEU A 26 -14.92 -4.85 -8.46
N SER A 27 -15.15 -3.54 -8.61
CA SER A 27 -16.46 -2.99 -8.96
C SER A 27 -16.96 -3.53 -10.31
N ARG A 28 -16.11 -3.56 -11.34
CA ARG A 28 -16.44 -4.12 -12.66
C ARG A 28 -16.77 -5.63 -12.62
N GLN A 29 -16.27 -6.35 -11.61
CA GLN A 29 -16.58 -7.76 -11.39
C GLN A 29 -17.85 -7.97 -10.54
N GLY A 30 -18.56 -6.89 -10.18
CA GLY A 30 -19.81 -6.95 -9.42
C GLY A 30 -19.63 -7.02 -7.91
N ARG A 31 -18.44 -6.71 -7.37
CA ARG A 31 -18.15 -6.68 -5.92
C ARG A 31 -18.39 -5.29 -5.33
N SER A 32 -19.66 -4.86 -5.33
CA SER A 32 -20.04 -3.51 -4.87
C SER A 32 -19.94 -3.32 -3.35
N GLU A 33 -19.82 -4.39 -2.58
CA GLU A 33 -19.58 -4.36 -1.14
C GLU A 33 -18.17 -3.88 -0.76
N ILE A 34 -17.21 -3.91 -1.69
CA ILE A 34 -15.84 -3.43 -1.48
C ILE A 34 -15.76 -1.99 -1.98
N THR A 35 -15.77 -1.03 -1.05
CA THR A 35 -15.85 0.40 -1.36
C THR A 35 -14.50 1.09 -1.46
N GLY A 36 -13.43 0.45 -0.98
CA GLY A 36 -12.08 1.01 -1.00
C GLY A 36 -11.03 -0.08 -0.88
N VAL A 37 -9.90 0.12 -1.54
CA VAL A 37 -8.71 -0.73 -1.44
C VAL A 37 -7.53 0.19 -1.27
N ARG A 38 -6.64 -0.16 -0.34
CA ARG A 38 -5.32 0.46 -0.20
C ARG A 38 -4.27 -0.61 -0.48
N VAL A 39 -3.19 -0.23 -1.14
CA VAL A 39 -2.07 -1.11 -1.47
C VAL A 39 -0.81 -0.58 -0.83
N GLY A 40 -0.09 -1.45 -0.14
CA GLY A 40 1.20 -1.14 0.49
C GLY A 40 2.23 -2.23 0.23
N LYS A 41 3.35 -2.12 0.95
CA LYS A 41 4.48 -3.04 0.87
C LYS A 41 4.60 -3.82 2.17
N ARG A 42 4.88 -5.12 2.04
CA ARG A 42 5.26 -5.99 3.15
C ARG A 42 6.69 -6.45 2.95
N PHE A 43 7.51 -6.29 3.97
CA PHE A 43 8.87 -6.77 4.01
C PHE A 43 8.98 -7.88 5.06
N GLU A 44 9.67 -8.96 4.71
CA GLU A 44 9.99 -10.04 5.64
C GLU A 44 11.50 -10.06 5.81
N ILE A 45 11.94 -9.86 7.05
CA ILE A 45 13.33 -9.65 7.41
C ILE A 45 13.75 -10.77 8.34
N GLU A 46 14.69 -11.61 7.91
CA GLU A 46 15.26 -12.63 8.78
C GLU A 46 16.42 -12.05 9.58
N VAL A 47 16.42 -12.26 10.90
CA VAL A 47 17.47 -11.77 11.80
C VAL A 47 18.15 -12.91 12.53
N ALA A 48 19.46 -12.83 12.68
CA ALA A 48 20.23 -13.79 13.46
C ALA A 48 20.14 -13.46 14.95
N GLY A 49 20.02 -14.47 15.81
CA GLY A 49 19.98 -14.30 17.25
C GLY A 49 18.57 -14.34 17.86
N PRO A 50 18.40 -13.87 19.10
CA PRO A 50 17.12 -13.93 19.81
C PRO A 50 16.09 -12.96 19.23
N ALA A 51 14.81 -13.34 19.34
CA ALA A 51 13.68 -12.46 19.04
C ALA A 51 13.35 -11.64 20.30
N ASP A 52 13.94 -10.45 20.41
CA ASP A 52 13.73 -9.53 21.53
C ASP A 52 13.28 -8.13 21.06
N ASP A 53 12.89 -7.30 22.02
CA ASP A 53 12.41 -5.94 21.72
C ASP A 53 13.52 -5.03 21.17
N ALA A 54 14.79 -5.36 21.45
CA ALA A 54 15.92 -4.58 20.95
C ALA A 54 16.07 -4.72 19.44
N ILE A 55 15.98 -5.94 18.90
CA ILE A 55 16.04 -6.15 17.46
C ILE A 55 14.79 -5.60 16.74
N LEU A 56 13.61 -5.62 17.38
CA LEU A 56 12.42 -4.96 16.83
C LEU A 56 12.61 -3.45 16.71
N ALA A 57 13.15 -2.80 17.75
CA ALA A 57 13.41 -1.37 17.74
C ALA A 57 14.46 -0.98 16.68
N GLU A 58 15.50 -1.80 16.51
CA GLU A 58 16.50 -1.62 15.46
C GLU A 58 15.88 -1.73 14.06
N VAL A 59 15.07 -2.76 13.81
CA VAL A 59 14.39 -2.94 12.53
C VAL A 59 13.37 -1.82 12.26
N ALA A 60 12.68 -1.31 13.27
CA ALA A 60 11.78 -0.18 13.12
C ALA A 60 12.52 1.09 12.66
N ALA A 61 13.67 1.39 13.27
CA ALA A 61 14.49 2.54 12.86
C ALA A 61 15.01 2.39 11.42
N LEU A 62 15.44 1.18 11.05
CA LEU A 62 15.87 0.88 9.67
C LEU A 62 14.72 0.99 8.67
N ALA A 63 13.50 0.60 9.07
CA ALA A 63 12.32 0.69 8.23
C ALA A 63 11.99 2.13 7.86
N ASP A 64 12.03 3.04 8.83
CA ASP A 64 11.78 4.47 8.60
C ASP A 64 12.83 5.11 7.68
N GLU A 65 14.09 4.67 7.76
CA GLU A 65 15.16 5.25 6.95
C GLU A 65 15.21 4.68 5.52
N LEU A 66 14.95 3.38 5.35
CA LEU A 66 15.25 2.67 4.10
C LEU A 66 14.03 2.08 3.40
N LEU A 67 13.01 1.66 4.14
CA LEU A 67 11.88 0.90 3.59
C LEU A 67 10.70 1.78 3.21
N ALA A 68 10.56 2.94 3.85
CA ALA A 68 9.54 3.93 3.57
C ALA A 68 10.14 5.20 2.95
N ASN A 69 9.49 5.71 1.91
CA ASN A 69 9.72 7.10 1.52
C ASN A 69 8.87 8.02 2.42
N LEU A 70 9.44 8.53 3.52
CA LEU A 70 8.75 9.30 4.56
C LEU A 70 7.95 10.52 4.08
N VAL A 71 8.22 11.01 2.87
CA VAL A 71 7.41 12.08 2.25
C VAL A 71 6.02 11.56 1.88
N ILE A 72 5.91 10.32 1.43
CA ILE A 72 4.70 9.76 0.82
C ILE A 72 4.22 8.43 1.41
N GLU A 73 5.00 7.79 2.25
CA GLU A 73 4.72 6.51 2.89
C GLU A 73 4.96 6.61 4.40
N ASP A 74 4.26 5.79 5.16
CA ASP A 74 4.42 5.58 6.60
C ASP A 74 4.65 4.10 6.89
N VAL A 75 5.54 3.79 7.84
CA VAL A 75 5.64 2.47 8.45
C VAL A 75 4.47 2.34 9.43
N ILE A 76 3.59 1.37 9.19
CA ILE A 76 2.37 1.19 10.00
C ILE A 76 2.46 0.01 10.99
N SER A 77 3.40 -0.91 10.77
CA SER A 77 3.55 -2.10 11.61
C SER A 77 4.96 -2.67 11.53
N VAL A 78 5.50 -3.07 12.69
CA VAL A 78 6.76 -3.81 12.84
C VAL A 78 6.56 -4.87 13.92
N HIS A 79 6.62 -6.15 13.56
CA HIS A 79 6.31 -7.25 14.48
C HIS A 79 7.02 -8.56 14.09
N PHE A 80 7.19 -9.49 15.03
CA PHE A 80 7.67 -10.83 14.68
C PHE A 80 6.61 -11.63 13.92
N ALA A 81 7.02 -12.37 12.90
CA ALA A 81 6.14 -13.26 12.16
C ALA A 81 5.52 -14.32 13.09
N GLY A 82 4.20 -14.48 13.03
CA GLY A 82 3.46 -15.40 13.90
C GLY A 82 2.86 -14.75 15.15
N ALA A 83 3.15 -13.47 15.42
CA ALA A 83 2.26 -12.60 16.18
C ALA A 83 1.08 -12.22 15.26
N ASP A 84 -0.12 -12.28 15.81
CA ASP A 84 -1.38 -12.42 15.08
C ASP A 84 -1.67 -11.26 14.09
N GLY A 85 -1.65 -11.55 12.79
CA GLY A 85 -2.39 -10.81 11.76
C GLY A 85 -1.91 -9.39 11.43
N PHE A 86 -2.28 -8.93 10.23
CA PHE A 86 -2.10 -7.56 9.73
C PHE A 86 -2.37 -6.52 10.84
N GLY A 87 -1.41 -5.63 11.11
CA GLY A 87 -1.51 -4.63 12.17
C GLY A 87 -2.73 -3.73 11.96
N LEU A 88 -3.66 -3.71 12.91
CA LEU A 88 -4.95 -3.03 12.77
C LEU A 88 -4.92 -1.61 13.36
N ASP A 89 -4.96 -0.61 12.47
CA ASP A 89 -6.00 0.42 12.53
C ASP A 89 -6.46 0.85 11.12
N ALA A 90 -6.91 -0.14 10.33
CA ALA A 90 -7.51 0.12 9.02
C ALA A 90 -8.71 1.09 9.10
N ALA A 91 -9.42 1.13 10.24
CA ALA A 91 -10.58 1.98 10.42
C ALA A 91 -10.21 3.47 10.44
N ALA A 92 -9.13 3.86 11.14
CA ALA A 92 -8.61 5.23 11.12
C ALA A 92 -8.14 5.64 9.71
N ASP A 93 -7.47 4.73 9.00
CA ASP A 93 -6.97 4.97 7.66
C ASP A 93 -8.09 5.26 6.65
N PHE A 94 -9.18 4.50 6.69
CA PHE A 94 -10.35 4.72 5.81
C PHE A 94 -11.21 5.93 6.23
N ALA A 95 -11.18 6.31 7.51
CA ALA A 95 -11.96 7.45 8.03
C ALA A 95 -11.40 8.82 7.62
N SER A 96 -10.15 8.90 7.18
CA SER A 96 -9.50 10.15 6.72
C SER A 96 -10.06 10.72 5.40
N GLY A 97 -11.00 10.02 4.74
CA GLY A 97 -11.76 10.53 3.60
C GLY A 97 -11.04 10.46 2.25
N ASN A 98 -9.92 9.74 2.16
CA ASN A 98 -9.05 9.74 0.98
C ASN A 98 -9.22 8.54 0.04
N VAL A 99 -10.31 7.79 0.21
CA VAL A 99 -10.76 6.82 -0.78
C VAL A 99 -11.36 7.61 -1.94
N THR A 100 -10.78 7.47 -3.14
CA THR A 100 -11.40 8.03 -4.34
C THR A 100 -12.68 7.25 -4.64
N THR A 101 -13.81 7.77 -4.17
CA THR A 101 -15.15 7.24 -4.50
C THR A 101 -15.54 7.53 -5.95
N ASP A 102 -14.77 8.36 -6.64
CA ASP A 102 -14.95 8.66 -8.05
C ASP A 102 -14.41 7.51 -8.92
N THR A 103 -15.33 6.61 -9.27
CA THR A 103 -15.12 5.50 -10.21
C THR A 103 -15.17 5.94 -11.67
N SER A 104 -15.35 7.23 -11.97
CA SER A 104 -15.25 7.71 -13.34
C SER A 104 -13.78 7.58 -13.80
N PHE A 105 -13.60 6.77 -14.84
CA PHE A 105 -12.36 6.72 -15.60
C PHE A 105 -12.45 7.84 -16.64
N ASP A 106 -11.47 8.74 -16.65
CA ASP A 106 -11.31 9.70 -17.74
C ASP A 106 -11.02 8.91 -19.03
N GLU A 107 -11.91 9.04 -20.02
CA GLU A 107 -11.92 8.29 -21.30
C GLU A 107 -10.63 8.48 -22.12
N ALA A 108 -9.76 9.42 -21.75
CA ALA A 108 -8.50 9.71 -22.45
C ALA A 108 -7.42 8.61 -22.32
N SER A 109 -7.68 7.53 -21.56
CA SER A 109 -6.70 6.44 -21.32
C SER A 109 -7.02 5.14 -22.07
N THR A 110 -7.84 5.19 -23.13
CA THR A 110 -8.07 4.01 -23.97
C THR A 110 -6.80 3.66 -24.77
N PRO A 111 -6.54 2.36 -25.02
CA PRO A 111 -5.44 1.94 -25.88
C PRO A 111 -5.47 2.56 -27.29
N GLU A 112 -6.67 2.95 -27.76
CA GLU A 112 -6.89 3.63 -29.03
C GLU A 112 -6.32 5.06 -29.03
N ALA A 113 -6.51 5.82 -27.93
CA ALA A 113 -5.96 7.17 -27.80
C ALA A 113 -4.41 7.19 -27.74
N GLN A 114 -3.79 6.13 -27.21
CA GLN A 114 -2.33 6.00 -27.19
C GLN A 114 -1.73 5.56 -28.54
N ALA A 115 -2.54 4.97 -29.43
CA ALA A 115 -2.09 4.59 -30.77
C ALA A 115 -1.97 5.82 -31.69
N GLU A 116 -2.90 6.77 -31.63
CA GLU A 116 -2.86 8.00 -32.45
C GLU A 116 -1.63 8.88 -32.12
N ILE A 117 -1.19 8.92 -30.87
CA ILE A 117 -0.01 9.69 -30.46
C ILE A 117 1.27 9.11 -31.08
N ARG A 118 1.30 7.80 -31.37
CA ARG A 118 2.47 7.13 -31.95
C ARG A 118 2.56 7.28 -33.47
N GLU A 119 1.43 7.39 -34.16
CA GLU A 119 1.39 7.62 -35.61
C GLU A 119 1.64 9.08 -36.00
N GLY A 120 1.34 10.05 -35.12
CA GLY A 120 1.59 11.48 -35.38
C GLY A 120 3.06 11.93 -35.24
N LEU A 121 3.96 11.03 -34.85
CA LEU A 121 5.39 11.31 -34.59
C LEU A 121 6.34 10.60 -35.56
N SER A 122 5.82 10.04 -36.66
CA SER A 122 6.61 9.53 -37.78
C SER A 122 6.73 10.53 -38.92
#